data_AF-A0A2S2PC03-F1
#
_entry.id   AF-A0A2S2PC03-F1
#
_cell.length_a   1.000
_cell.length_b   1.000
_cell.length_c   1.000
_cell.angle_alpha   90.00
_cell.angle_beta   90.00
_cell.angle_gamma   90.00
#
_symmetry.space_group_name_H-M   'P 1'
#
loop_
_entity.id
_entity.type
_entity.pdbx_description
1 polymer ?
#
loop_
_entity_poly.entity_id
_entity_poly.type
_entity_poly.pdbx_seq_one_letter_code
_entity_poly.pdbx_strand_id
1 'polypeptide(L)'
;VKETGGMHVMPPKPLPLDIQKYIDEAENGVIYFCMGSLLRGETFSAEKRQMFLNVFNKIPQRVLWKWEGDLPGKPSNVMIRKWMPQRDILAHPNVKLFISHGGLLGTTEAVYEGVPILSMPIFGDQMTNIKAVVSKGGAEMMNYGDLNEDEIFIKITSMLTNPKYRLKAKELSEAFRDRPMSPLETAVYWTEYVIRHKGAPQLRSAAVGMPWYQYYLIDVLIVIFLTATTIFVLLYYLYCLIFKVLLRLLNRKFKQKKS
;
A
#
# COMPACT_ATOMS: atom_id res chain seq x y z
N VAL A 1 -7.16 -14.33 -10.64
CA VAL A 1 -7.23 -12.86 -10.61
C VAL A 1 -6.23 -12.32 -11.63
N LYS A 2 -6.57 -11.26 -12.37
CA LYS A 2 -5.66 -10.60 -13.32
C LYS A 2 -5.44 -9.17 -12.83
N GLU A 3 -4.18 -8.78 -12.72
CA GLU A 3 -3.78 -7.47 -12.21
C GLU A 3 -3.97 -6.40 -13.30
N THR A 4 -4.85 -5.43 -13.06
CA THR A 4 -5.13 -4.31 -13.96
C THR A 4 -4.94 -2.96 -13.25
N GLY A 5 -4.14 -2.93 -12.17
CA GLY A 5 -3.81 -1.68 -11.48
C GLY A 5 -3.17 -0.66 -12.42
N GLY A 6 -3.62 0.60 -12.30
CA GLY A 6 -3.15 1.73 -13.12
C GLY A 6 -3.97 2.03 -14.37
N MET A 7 -5.16 1.45 -14.57
CA MET A 7 -6.04 1.77 -15.71
C MET A 7 -6.37 3.27 -15.84
N HIS A 8 -6.38 4.02 -14.74
CA HIS A 8 -6.64 5.45 -14.74
C HIS A 8 -5.44 6.29 -15.20
N VAL A 9 -4.25 5.69 -15.27
CA VAL A 9 -3.02 6.38 -15.64
C VAL A 9 -2.92 6.49 -17.16
N MET A 10 -3.63 7.47 -17.71
CA MET A 10 -3.66 7.77 -19.14
C MET A 10 -2.40 8.52 -19.59
N PRO A 11 -2.09 8.57 -20.90
CA PRO A 11 -1.07 9.46 -21.43
C PRO A 11 -1.33 10.92 -21.01
N PRO A 12 -0.28 11.68 -20.64
CA PRO A 12 -0.45 13.04 -20.17
C PRO A 12 -0.96 13.96 -21.28
N LYS A 13 -1.80 14.92 -20.89
CA LYS A 13 -2.30 16.01 -21.74
C LYS A 13 -1.49 17.28 -21.49
N PRO A 14 -1.51 18.25 -22.43
CA PRO A 14 -0.89 19.54 -22.21
C PRO A 14 -1.44 20.24 -20.97
N LEU A 15 -0.53 20.79 -20.15
CA LEU A 15 -0.92 21.58 -18.98
C LEU A 15 -1.51 22.94 -19.39
N PRO A 16 -2.40 23.52 -18.58
CA PRO A 16 -2.77 24.93 -18.70
C PRO A 16 -1.53 25.83 -18.75
N LEU A 17 -1.54 26.84 -19.62
CA LEU A 17 -0.35 27.68 -19.92
C LEU A 17 0.28 28.31 -18.68
N ASP A 18 -0.55 28.72 -17.71
CA ASP A 18 -0.09 29.29 -16.45
C ASP A 18 0.67 28.27 -15.59
N ILE A 19 0.19 27.03 -15.52
CA ILE A 19 0.84 25.94 -14.80
C ILE A 19 2.10 25.49 -15.56
N GLN A 20 2.01 25.33 -16.88
CA GLN A 20 3.13 24.92 -17.74
C GLN A 20 4.31 25.88 -17.57
N LYS A 21 4.08 27.19 -17.77
CA LYS A 21 5.09 28.23 -17.59
C LYS A 21 5.67 28.22 -16.17
N TYR A 22 4.81 28.04 -15.16
CA TYR A 22 5.25 27.98 -13.77
C TYR A 22 6.17 26.80 -13.46
N ILE A 23 5.93 25.64 -14.09
CA ILE A 23 6.76 24.45 -13.91
C ILE A 23 8.05 24.52 -14.76
N ASP A 24 7.97 25.06 -15.98
CA ASP A 24 9.11 25.12 -16.91
C ASP A 24 10.22 26.04 -16.41
N GLU A 25 9.86 27.19 -15.85
CA GLU A 25 10.81 28.16 -15.28
C GLU A 25 11.32 27.77 -13.88
N ALA A 26 11.00 26.57 -13.38
CA ALA A 26 11.40 26.11 -12.05
C ALA A 26 12.82 25.49 -12.09
N GLU A 27 13.86 26.31 -11.99
CA GLU A 27 15.27 25.87 -12.03
C GLU A 27 15.59 24.78 -10.99
N ASN A 28 15.06 24.93 -9.77
CA ASN A 28 15.29 23.99 -8.66
C ASN A 28 14.28 22.83 -8.62
N GLY A 29 13.40 22.75 -9.62
CA GLY A 29 12.31 21.78 -9.70
C GLY A 29 11.05 22.20 -8.92
N VAL A 30 10.04 21.33 -9.00
CA VAL A 30 8.70 21.55 -8.46
C VAL A 30 8.31 20.48 -7.45
N ILE A 31 7.67 20.92 -6.37
CA ILE A 31 6.93 20.06 -5.45
C ILE A 31 5.46 20.17 -5.79
N TYR A 32 4.79 19.05 -6.00
CA TYR A 32 3.33 19.02 -6.10
C TYR A 32 2.73 18.60 -4.77
N PHE A 33 1.77 19.36 -4.24
CA PHE A 33 1.10 19.09 -2.97
C PHE A 33 -0.41 18.96 -3.18
N CYS A 34 -0.94 17.75 -2.98
CA CYS A 34 -2.36 17.44 -3.10
C CYS A 34 -2.85 16.42 -2.05
N MET A 35 -3.81 16.83 -1.22
CA MET A 35 -4.43 15.95 -0.20
C MET A 35 -5.70 15.24 -0.70
N GLY A 36 -5.88 15.15 -2.02
CA GLY A 36 -7.07 14.54 -2.62
C GLY A 36 -8.29 15.46 -2.62
N SER A 37 -9.47 14.89 -2.84
CA SER A 37 -10.74 15.61 -2.91
C SER A 37 -11.50 15.65 -1.57
N LEU A 38 -11.25 14.69 -0.68
CA LEU A 38 -11.94 14.56 0.61
C LEU A 38 -11.36 15.50 1.67
N LEU A 39 -10.06 15.79 1.60
CA LEU A 39 -9.40 16.76 2.46
C LEU A 39 -9.31 18.07 1.69
N ARG A 40 -10.09 19.05 2.13
CA ARG A 40 -9.99 20.42 1.63
C ARG A 40 -8.82 21.10 2.32
N GLY A 41 -8.26 22.14 1.69
CA GLY A 41 -7.25 22.98 2.33
C GLY A 41 -7.70 23.48 3.71
N GLU A 42 -8.97 23.87 3.82
CA GLU A 42 -9.64 24.28 5.07
C GLU A 42 -9.60 23.23 6.19
N THR A 43 -9.34 21.95 5.89
CA THR A 43 -9.22 20.89 6.89
C THR A 43 -7.90 20.97 7.68
N PHE A 44 -6.90 21.69 7.16
CA PHE A 44 -5.69 22.01 7.92
C PHE A 44 -5.98 23.06 8.99
N SER A 45 -5.50 22.82 10.22
CA SER A 45 -5.47 23.88 11.22
C SER A 45 -4.59 25.04 10.72
N ALA A 46 -4.88 26.27 11.18
CA ALA A 46 -4.09 27.44 10.81
C ALA A 46 -2.60 27.27 11.16
N GLU A 47 -2.32 26.61 12.28
CA GLU A 47 -0.97 26.24 12.72
C GLU A 47 -0.25 25.33 11.71
N LYS A 48 -0.85 24.18 11.35
CA LYS A 48 -0.25 23.24 10.38
C LYS A 48 -0.05 23.88 9.01
N ARG A 49 -1.01 24.69 8.59
CA ARG A 49 -0.90 25.48 7.36
C ARG A 49 0.31 26.42 7.42
N GLN A 50 0.48 27.14 8.54
CA GLN A 50 1.61 28.05 8.72
C GLN A 50 2.95 27.32 8.70
N MET A 51 3.05 26.13 9.33
CA MET A 51 4.26 25.31 9.27
C MET A 51 4.67 25.00 7.82
N PHE A 52 3.73 24.56 6.97
CA PHE A 52 4.03 24.33 5.55
C PHE A 52 4.44 25.60 4.81
N LEU A 53 3.75 26.73 5.04
CA LEU A 53 4.12 28.00 4.41
C LEU A 53 5.53 28.46 4.81
N ASN A 54 5.88 28.33 6.09
CA ASN A 54 7.21 28.65 6.61
C ASN A 54 8.29 27.78 5.95
N VAL A 55 8.05 26.47 5.83
CA VAL A 55 8.97 25.55 5.16
C VAL A 55 9.09 25.86 3.67
N PHE A 56 7.97 26.08 2.99
CA PHE A 56 7.98 26.41 1.56
C PHE A 56 8.71 27.73 1.28
N ASN A 57 8.65 28.70 2.19
CA ASN A 57 9.42 29.94 2.08
C ASN A 57 10.94 29.74 2.23
N LYS A 58 11.38 28.67 2.90
CA LYS A 58 12.80 28.37 3.17
C LYS A 58 13.46 27.56 2.05
N ILE A 59 12.69 26.96 1.15
CA ILE A 59 13.20 26.07 0.09
C ILE A 59 13.18 26.75 -1.29
N PRO A 60 14.14 26.45 -2.17
CA PRO A 60 14.23 27.11 -3.48
C PRO A 60 13.28 26.53 -4.54
N GLN A 61 12.60 25.40 -4.25
CA GLN A 61 11.64 24.78 -5.16
C GLN A 61 10.40 25.64 -5.31
N ARG A 62 9.81 25.62 -6.52
CA ARG A 62 8.43 26.07 -6.70
C ARG A 62 7.48 25.00 -6.16
N VAL A 63 6.38 25.42 -5.54
CA VAL A 63 5.35 24.52 -5.00
C VAL A 63 4.04 24.76 -5.72
N LEU A 64 3.45 23.69 -6.26
CA LEU A 64 2.08 23.66 -6.73
C LEU A 64 1.22 23.04 -5.65
N TRP A 65 0.37 23.83 -5.01
CA TRP A 65 -0.49 23.36 -3.93
C TRP A 65 -1.96 23.42 -4.35
N LYS A 66 -2.58 22.25 -4.49
CA LYS A 66 -4.03 22.14 -4.68
C LYS A 66 -4.73 22.58 -3.38
N TRP A 67 -5.37 23.75 -3.42
CA TRP A 67 -5.95 24.44 -2.26
C TRP A 67 -7.24 25.17 -2.65
N GLU A 68 -8.28 25.00 -1.83
CA GLU A 68 -9.55 25.69 -1.96
C GLU A 68 -9.58 26.98 -1.13
N GLY A 69 -9.93 28.10 -1.76
CA GLY A 69 -10.10 29.39 -1.09
C GLY A 69 -8.80 30.20 -0.99
N ASP A 70 -8.82 31.17 -0.07
CA ASP A 70 -7.70 32.09 0.12
C ASP A 70 -6.62 31.47 1.03
N LEU A 71 -5.36 31.81 0.72
CA LEU A 71 -4.20 31.40 1.50
C LEU A 71 -3.38 32.64 1.89
N PRO A 72 -3.78 33.37 2.94
CA PRO A 72 -3.02 34.52 3.43
C PRO A 72 -1.61 34.12 3.83
N GLY A 73 -0.62 34.99 3.57
CA GLY A 73 0.78 34.72 3.91
C GLY A 73 1.47 33.70 3.00
N LYS A 74 0.86 33.33 1.87
CA LYS A 74 1.46 32.42 0.88
C LYS A 74 2.75 33.02 0.28
N PRO A 75 3.89 32.32 0.34
CA PRO A 75 5.12 32.72 -0.33
C PRO A 75 4.98 32.89 -1.85
N SER A 76 5.93 33.60 -2.46
CA SER A 76 5.94 33.86 -3.91
C SER A 76 6.23 32.58 -4.73
N ASN A 77 6.98 31.63 -4.18
CA ASN A 77 7.28 30.33 -4.79
C ASN A 77 6.17 29.29 -4.59
N VAL A 78 4.99 29.66 -4.10
CA VAL A 78 3.84 28.76 -3.97
C VAL A 78 2.73 29.24 -4.91
N MET A 79 2.24 28.38 -5.79
CA MET A 79 1.05 28.61 -6.61
C MET A 79 -0.10 27.75 -6.07
N ILE A 80 -1.27 28.36 -5.89
CA ILE A 80 -2.49 27.66 -5.49
C ILE A 80 -3.53 27.64 -6.60
N ARG A 81 -4.25 26.52 -6.68
CA ARG A 81 -5.45 26.35 -7.52
C ARG A 81 -6.42 25.41 -6.82
N LYS A 82 -7.72 25.69 -6.96
CA LYS A 82 -8.79 24.81 -6.49
C LYS A 82 -8.73 23.43 -7.14
N TRP A 83 -8.37 23.39 -8.41
CA TRP A 83 -8.21 22.17 -9.20
C TRP A 83 -6.94 22.25 -10.02
N MET A 84 -6.23 21.13 -10.11
CA MET A 84 -5.00 20.99 -10.89
C MET A 84 -5.00 19.64 -11.64
N PRO A 85 -4.47 19.58 -12.86
CA PRO A 85 -4.35 18.34 -13.62
C PRO A 85 -3.23 17.45 -13.04
N GLN A 86 -3.50 16.79 -11.91
CA GLN A 86 -2.51 16.02 -11.12
C GLN A 86 -1.71 15.04 -11.98
N ARG A 87 -2.40 14.22 -12.79
CA ARG A 87 -1.79 13.23 -13.66
C ARG A 87 -0.73 13.84 -14.58
N ASP A 88 -1.05 14.98 -15.18
CA ASP A 88 -0.21 15.68 -16.15
C ASP A 88 0.95 16.41 -15.45
N ILE A 89 0.70 16.96 -14.26
CA ILE A 89 1.73 17.58 -13.41
C ILE A 89 2.76 16.52 -13.00
N LEU A 90 2.32 15.36 -12.50
CA LEU A 90 3.21 14.29 -12.08
C LEU A 90 4.05 13.72 -13.22
N ALA A 91 3.56 13.80 -14.47
CA ALA A 91 4.31 13.40 -15.65
C ALA A 91 5.42 14.39 -16.04
N HIS A 92 5.41 15.61 -15.48
CA HIS A 92 6.33 16.65 -15.88
C HIS A 92 7.75 16.42 -15.30
N PRO A 93 8.83 16.50 -16.10
CA PRO A 93 10.19 16.16 -15.66
C PRO A 93 10.75 17.05 -14.54
N ASN A 94 10.22 18.26 -14.39
CA ASN A 94 10.59 19.19 -13.32
C ASN A 94 9.94 18.86 -11.97
N VAL A 95 8.94 17.98 -11.90
CA VAL A 95 8.38 17.54 -10.62
C VAL A 95 9.35 16.59 -9.93
N LYS A 96 9.75 16.94 -8.70
CA LYS A 96 10.77 16.22 -7.93
C LYS A 96 10.20 15.49 -6.73
N LEU A 97 9.08 15.95 -6.19
CA LEU A 97 8.46 15.40 -5.00
C LEU A 97 6.93 15.57 -5.07
N PHE A 98 6.21 14.53 -4.67
CA PHE A 98 4.77 14.58 -4.46
C PHE A 98 4.45 14.53 -2.97
N ILE A 99 3.89 15.61 -2.42
CA ILE A 99 3.32 15.62 -1.07
C ILE A 99 1.85 15.22 -1.18
N SER A 100 1.48 14.13 -0.52
CA SER A 100 0.18 13.48 -0.71
C SER A 100 -0.42 12.95 0.59
N HIS A 101 -1.73 12.69 0.58
CA HIS A 101 -2.41 11.92 1.62
C HIS A 101 -2.24 10.40 1.45
N GLY A 102 -1.65 9.92 0.35
CA GLY A 102 -1.41 8.49 0.13
C GLY A 102 -2.60 7.71 -0.45
N GLY A 103 -3.62 8.39 -1.00
CA GLY A 103 -4.73 7.72 -1.69
C GLY A 103 -4.26 6.87 -2.89
N LEU A 104 -4.92 5.73 -3.12
CA LEU A 104 -4.47 4.70 -4.07
C LEU A 104 -4.17 5.24 -5.48
N LEU A 105 -5.07 6.05 -6.05
CA LEU A 105 -4.93 6.55 -7.42
C LEU A 105 -3.73 7.49 -7.58
N GLY A 106 -3.58 8.47 -6.68
CA GLY A 106 -2.46 9.42 -6.71
C GLY A 106 -1.12 8.77 -6.40
N THR A 107 -1.11 7.81 -5.46
CA THR A 107 0.08 6.99 -5.20
C THR A 107 0.48 6.19 -6.45
N THR A 108 -0.49 5.60 -7.16
CA THR A 108 -0.24 4.85 -8.40
C THR A 108 0.29 5.76 -9.51
N GLU A 109 -0.23 6.98 -9.66
CA GLU A 109 0.25 7.96 -10.64
C GLU A 109 1.71 8.37 -10.36
N ALA A 110 2.05 8.64 -9.10
CA ALA A 110 3.41 9.00 -8.71
C ALA A 110 4.39 7.84 -8.87
N VAL A 111 3.99 6.61 -8.54
CA VAL A 111 4.77 5.40 -8.83
C VAL A 111 4.98 5.24 -10.33
N TYR A 112 3.92 5.37 -11.13
CA TYR A 112 4.01 5.27 -12.59
C TYR A 112 4.98 6.30 -13.18
N GLU A 113 5.00 7.52 -12.67
CA GLU A 113 5.91 8.58 -13.15
C GLU A 113 7.28 8.63 -12.47
N GLY A 114 7.54 7.74 -11.51
CA GLY A 114 8.83 7.69 -10.81
C GLY A 114 9.10 8.93 -9.96
N VAL A 115 8.05 9.50 -9.37
CA VAL A 115 8.11 10.65 -8.46
C VAL A 115 8.07 10.15 -7.01
N PRO A 116 9.08 10.46 -6.18
CA PRO A 116 9.06 10.16 -4.76
C PRO A 116 7.86 10.78 -4.04
N ILE A 117 7.37 10.12 -2.99
CA ILE A 117 6.17 10.54 -2.27
C ILE A 117 6.49 10.86 -0.81
N LEU A 118 6.20 12.09 -0.37
CA LEU A 118 6.13 12.42 1.04
C LEU A 118 4.65 12.38 1.47
N SER A 119 4.26 11.34 2.17
CA SER A 119 2.85 11.10 2.49
C SER A 119 2.50 11.55 3.90
N MET A 120 1.25 11.98 4.05
CA MET A 120 0.63 12.32 5.32
C MET A 120 -0.77 11.67 5.36
N PRO A 121 -0.82 10.35 5.62
CA PRO A 121 -2.09 9.61 5.62
C PRO A 121 -2.98 10.06 6.78
N ILE A 122 -4.27 10.22 6.50
CA ILE A 122 -5.28 10.70 7.46
C ILE A 122 -6.26 9.59 7.87
N PHE A 123 -6.78 8.81 6.94
CA PHE A 123 -7.77 7.76 7.24
C PHE A 123 -7.83 6.65 6.19
N GLY A 124 -8.56 5.58 6.51
CA GLY A 124 -8.87 4.49 5.57
C GLY A 124 -7.64 3.70 5.13
N ASP A 125 -7.56 3.42 3.84
CA ASP A 125 -6.53 2.61 3.19
C ASP A 125 -5.22 3.38 2.91
N GLN A 126 -5.21 4.70 3.08
CA GLN A 126 -4.08 5.60 2.80
C GLN A 126 -2.77 5.13 3.43
N MET A 127 -2.82 4.72 4.70
CA MET A 127 -1.65 4.23 5.44
C MET A 127 -1.09 2.94 4.81
N THR A 128 -1.96 2.00 4.45
CA THR A 128 -1.56 0.72 3.84
C THR A 128 -0.96 0.94 2.45
N ASN A 129 -1.58 1.82 1.65
CA ASN A 129 -1.11 2.16 0.31
C ASN A 129 0.31 2.72 0.34
N ILE A 130 0.57 3.71 1.21
CA ILE A 130 1.89 4.32 1.25
C ILE A 130 2.94 3.41 1.90
N LYS A 131 2.58 2.60 2.92
CA LYS A 131 3.51 1.62 3.51
C LYS A 131 4.10 0.68 2.47
N ALA A 132 3.33 0.31 1.45
CA ALA A 132 3.84 -0.48 0.33
C ALA A 132 4.99 0.25 -0.40
N VAL A 133 4.85 1.55 -0.69
CA VAL A 133 5.88 2.35 -1.37
C VAL A 133 7.08 2.65 -0.46
N VAL A 134 6.83 2.92 0.82
CA VAL A 134 7.88 3.13 1.85
C VAL A 134 8.74 1.88 1.99
N SER A 135 8.13 0.68 2.02
CA SER A 135 8.86 -0.58 2.13
C SER A 135 9.84 -0.83 0.96
N LYS A 136 9.63 -0.12 -0.16
CA LYS A 136 10.48 -0.15 -1.35
C LYS A 136 11.40 1.08 -1.47
N GLY A 137 11.33 2.02 -0.53
CA GLY A 137 12.18 3.21 -0.48
C GLY A 137 11.78 4.36 -1.43
N GLY A 138 10.60 4.28 -2.07
CA GLY A 138 10.10 5.34 -2.96
C GLY A 138 9.32 6.44 -2.24
N ALA A 139 9.10 6.31 -0.93
CA ALA A 139 8.29 7.23 -0.14
C ALA A 139 8.75 7.38 1.30
N GLU A 140 8.33 8.47 1.93
CA GLU A 140 8.33 8.67 3.37
C GLU A 140 6.93 8.99 3.90
N MET A 141 6.76 8.86 5.21
CA MET A 141 5.52 9.22 5.90
C MET A 141 5.79 10.27 6.98
N MET A 142 4.84 11.19 7.13
CA MET A 142 4.70 12.10 8.27
C MET A 142 3.43 11.73 9.04
N ASN A 143 3.46 11.92 10.36
CA ASN A 143 2.25 11.82 11.16
C ASN A 143 1.52 13.17 11.15
N TYR A 144 0.27 13.20 10.67
CA TYR A 144 -0.53 14.43 10.71
C TYR A 144 -0.82 14.90 12.15
N GLY A 145 -0.92 13.97 13.11
CA GLY A 145 -1.18 14.29 14.52
C GLY A 145 -0.02 15.04 15.17
N ASP A 146 1.21 14.59 14.88
CA ASP A 146 2.44 15.04 15.54
C ASP A 146 3.33 15.88 14.61
N LEU A 147 2.70 16.59 13.67
CA LEU A 147 3.41 17.33 12.63
C LEU A 147 4.25 18.46 13.25
N ASN A 148 5.55 18.50 12.92
CA ASN A 148 6.46 19.56 13.34
C ASN A 148 7.10 20.27 12.13
N GLU A 149 7.33 21.58 12.22
CA GLU A 149 7.95 22.36 11.14
C GLU A 149 9.34 21.83 10.75
N ASP A 150 10.17 21.49 11.74
CA ASP A 150 11.50 20.96 11.46
C ASP A 150 11.44 19.58 10.80
N GLU A 151 10.47 18.74 11.18
CA GLU A 151 10.29 17.43 10.55
C GLU A 151 9.91 17.58 9.08
N ILE A 152 8.97 18.48 8.76
CA ILE A 152 8.57 18.78 7.38
C ILE A 152 9.79 19.27 6.58
N PHE A 153 10.56 20.22 7.12
CA PHE A 153 11.73 20.78 6.47
C PHE A 153 12.79 19.71 6.21
N ILE A 154 13.13 18.91 7.22
CA ILE A 154 14.14 17.85 7.14
C ILE A 154 13.73 16.81 6.10
N LYS A 155 12.47 16.33 6.14
CA LYS A 155 12.00 15.30 5.21
C LYS A 155 11.95 15.80 3.77
N ILE A 156 11.40 17.00 3.54
CA ILE A 156 11.37 17.59 2.18
C ILE A 156 12.79 17.75 1.65
N THR A 157 13.68 18.35 2.43
CA THR A 157 15.06 18.61 2.00
C THR A 157 15.83 17.30 1.77
N SER A 158 15.69 16.32 2.67
CA SER A 158 16.30 14.99 2.52
C SER A 158 15.83 14.30 1.23
N MET A 159 14.52 14.29 0.96
CA MET A 159 13.97 13.63 -0.22
C MET A 159 14.35 14.32 -1.54
N LEU A 160 14.57 15.63 -1.52
CA LEU A 160 14.99 16.40 -2.70
C LEU A 160 16.49 16.28 -2.98
N THR A 161 17.32 16.18 -1.94
CA THR A 161 18.79 16.19 -2.04
C THR A 161 19.40 14.80 -2.11
N ASN A 162 18.78 13.81 -1.47
CA ASN A 162 19.29 12.44 -1.47
C ASN A 162 18.84 11.70 -2.73
N PRO A 163 19.78 11.31 -3.63
CA PRO A 163 19.43 10.66 -4.89
C PRO A 163 18.73 9.31 -4.71
N LYS A 164 18.86 8.67 -3.54
CA LYS A 164 18.23 7.38 -3.23
C LYS A 164 16.72 7.39 -3.49
N TYR A 165 16.00 8.44 -3.09
CA TYR A 165 14.55 8.48 -3.27
C TYR A 165 14.17 8.53 -4.74
N ARG A 166 14.86 9.36 -5.53
CA ARG A 166 14.60 9.48 -6.97
C ARG A 166 14.99 8.20 -7.72
N LEU A 167 16.09 7.56 -7.34
CA LEU A 167 16.49 6.27 -7.92
C LEU A 167 15.46 5.18 -7.60
N LYS A 168 15.04 5.05 -6.33
CA LYS A 168 14.03 4.07 -5.93
C LYS A 168 12.66 4.31 -6.57
N ALA A 169 12.25 5.58 -6.71
CA ALA A 169 11.02 5.90 -7.40
C ALA A 169 11.09 5.53 -8.90
N LYS A 170 12.22 5.77 -9.57
CA LYS A 170 12.43 5.33 -10.96
C LYS A 170 12.45 3.82 -11.12
N GLU A 171 13.16 3.09 -10.25
CA GLU A 171 13.16 1.62 -10.23
C GLU A 171 11.73 1.06 -10.08
N LEU A 172 10.93 1.67 -9.20
CA LEU A 172 9.53 1.31 -9.02
C LEU A 172 8.68 1.62 -10.25
N SER A 173 8.91 2.75 -10.91
CA SER A 173 8.24 3.11 -12.16
C SER A 173 8.54 2.12 -13.27
N GLU A 174 9.81 1.78 -13.46
CA GLU A 174 10.26 0.79 -14.44
C GLU A 174 9.59 -0.56 -14.19
N ALA A 175 9.67 -1.07 -12.95
CA ALA A 175 9.01 -2.32 -12.58
C ALA A 175 7.48 -2.28 -12.71
N PHE A 176 6.85 -1.13 -12.42
CA PHE A 176 5.40 -0.98 -12.59
C PHE A 176 5.00 -0.96 -14.07
N ARG A 177 5.81 -0.33 -14.93
CA ARG A 177 5.53 -0.19 -16.36
C ARG A 177 5.94 -1.43 -17.17
N ASP A 178 6.80 -2.28 -16.63
CA ASP A 178 7.24 -3.53 -17.25
C ASP A 178 6.12 -4.58 -17.25
N ARG A 179 5.32 -4.55 -18.31
CA ARG A 179 4.20 -5.47 -18.54
C ARG A 179 3.94 -5.60 -20.05
N PRO A 180 3.44 -6.76 -20.51
CA PRO A 180 3.27 -7.03 -21.95
C PRO A 180 2.17 -6.20 -22.61
N MET A 181 1.18 -5.74 -21.85
CA MET A 181 0.06 -4.92 -22.33
C MET A 181 -0.27 -3.85 -21.28
N SER A 182 -0.86 -2.73 -21.72
CA SER A 182 -1.35 -1.74 -20.77
C SER A 182 -2.41 -2.35 -19.83
N PRO A 183 -2.60 -1.78 -18.62
CA PRO A 183 -3.62 -2.29 -17.70
C PRO A 183 -5.03 -2.31 -18.31
N LEU A 184 -5.36 -1.32 -19.16
CA LEU A 184 -6.65 -1.24 -19.85
C LEU A 184 -6.79 -2.34 -20.92
N GLU A 185 -5.79 -2.52 -21.78
CA GLU A 185 -5.80 -3.57 -22.79
C GLU A 185 -5.86 -4.96 -22.16
N THR A 186 -5.17 -5.16 -21.03
CA THR A 186 -5.25 -6.41 -20.26
C THR A 186 -6.68 -6.67 -19.79
N ALA A 187 -7.37 -5.66 -19.26
CA ALA A 187 -8.76 -5.78 -18.82
C ALA A 187 -9.70 -6.12 -19.99
N VAL A 188 -9.55 -5.43 -21.12
CA VAL A 188 -10.32 -5.67 -22.35
C VAL A 188 -10.10 -7.11 -22.82
N TYR A 189 -8.85 -7.52 -22.99
CA TYR A 189 -8.50 -8.85 -23.47
C TYR A 189 -9.11 -9.97 -22.61
N TRP A 190 -8.96 -9.91 -21.29
CA TRP A 190 -9.47 -10.96 -20.40
C TRP A 190 -10.99 -10.95 -20.31
N THR A 191 -11.63 -9.80 -20.42
CA THR A 191 -13.09 -9.70 -20.50
C THR A 191 -13.59 -10.39 -21.77
N GLU A 192 -13.02 -10.06 -22.93
CA GLU A 192 -13.37 -10.72 -24.19
C GLU A 192 -13.04 -12.21 -24.18
N TYR A 193 -11.93 -12.62 -23.55
CA TYR A 193 -11.57 -14.03 -23.42
C TYR A 193 -12.68 -14.81 -22.72
N VAL A 194 -13.22 -14.29 -21.62
CA VAL A 194 -14.32 -14.94 -20.88
C VAL A 194 -15.58 -15.03 -21.75
N ILE A 195 -15.90 -13.98 -22.51
CA ILE A 195 -17.04 -13.95 -23.43
C ILE A 195 -16.87 -14.99 -24.54
N ARG A 196 -15.70 -15.00 -25.22
CA ARG A 196 -15.37 -15.95 -26.31
C ARG A 196 -15.50 -17.41 -25.85
N HIS A 197 -15.19 -17.69 -24.59
CA HIS A 197 -15.24 -19.04 -24.02
C HIS A 197 -16.47 -19.27 -23.14
N LYS A 198 -17.56 -18.52 -23.33
CA LYS A 198 -18.86 -18.74 -22.67
C LYS A 198 -18.75 -18.88 -21.14
N GLY A 199 -17.97 -18.00 -20.51
CA GLY A 199 -17.71 -18.02 -19.06
C GLY A 199 -16.40 -18.69 -18.64
N ALA A 200 -15.58 -19.16 -19.60
CA ALA A 200 -14.25 -19.75 -19.38
C ALA A 200 -14.22 -20.80 -18.24
N PRO A 201 -15.02 -21.88 -18.33
CA PRO A 201 -15.09 -22.91 -17.28
C PRO A 201 -13.72 -23.51 -16.93
N GLN A 202 -12.80 -23.60 -17.91
CA GLN A 202 -11.44 -24.09 -17.74
C GLN A 202 -10.56 -23.22 -16.84
N LEU A 203 -10.91 -21.94 -16.61
CA LEU A 203 -10.18 -21.03 -15.71
C LEU A 203 -10.82 -20.95 -14.31
N ARG A 204 -12.00 -21.55 -14.12
CA ARG A 204 -12.67 -21.55 -12.82
C ARG A 204 -11.99 -22.55 -11.90
N SER A 205 -11.77 -22.15 -10.65
CA SER A 205 -11.32 -23.10 -9.62
C SER A 205 -12.37 -24.19 -9.45
N ALA A 206 -11.93 -25.45 -9.38
CA ALA A 206 -12.79 -26.60 -9.11
C ALA A 206 -13.55 -26.45 -7.77
N ALA A 207 -13.00 -25.66 -6.84
CA ALA A 207 -13.64 -25.37 -5.55
C ALA A 207 -14.97 -24.62 -5.67
N VAL A 208 -15.21 -23.89 -6.77
CA VAL A 208 -16.43 -23.06 -6.91
C VAL A 208 -17.71 -23.92 -7.02
N GLY A 209 -17.61 -25.13 -7.57
CA GLY A 209 -18.73 -26.07 -7.65
C GLY A 209 -18.74 -27.12 -6.53
N MET A 210 -17.78 -27.06 -5.61
CA MET A 210 -17.58 -28.09 -4.60
C MET A 210 -18.58 -27.90 -3.44
N PRO A 211 -19.29 -28.95 -3.01
CA PRO A 211 -20.09 -28.91 -1.80
C PRO A 211 -19.24 -28.53 -0.58
N TRP A 212 -19.83 -27.80 0.37
CA TRP A 212 -19.10 -27.27 1.54
C TRP A 212 -18.33 -28.36 2.31
N TYR A 213 -18.87 -29.58 2.43
CA TYR A 213 -18.22 -30.67 3.17
C TYR A 213 -16.97 -31.21 2.48
N GLN A 214 -16.91 -31.18 1.14
CA GLN A 214 -15.69 -31.49 0.40
C GLN A 214 -14.69 -30.34 0.49
N TYR A 215 -15.18 -29.10 0.42
CA TYR A 215 -14.33 -27.91 0.55
C TYR A 215 -13.61 -27.87 1.91
N TYR A 216 -14.30 -28.26 3.00
CA TYR A 216 -13.74 -28.34 4.34
C TYR A 216 -13.13 -29.71 4.69
N LEU A 217 -13.05 -30.64 3.74
CA LEU A 217 -12.42 -31.97 3.92
C LEU A 217 -12.93 -32.72 5.17
N ILE A 218 -14.25 -32.73 5.37
CA ILE A 218 -14.89 -33.30 6.57
C ILE A 218 -14.56 -34.78 6.74
N ASP A 219 -14.47 -35.52 5.64
CA ASP A 219 -14.03 -36.92 5.60
C ASP A 219 -12.61 -37.10 6.15
N VAL A 220 -11.68 -36.23 5.76
CA VAL A 220 -10.29 -36.23 6.26
C VAL A 220 -10.26 -35.93 7.76
N LEU A 221 -11.05 -34.95 8.22
CA LEU A 221 -11.16 -34.63 9.65
C LEU A 221 -11.71 -35.81 10.46
N ILE A 222 -12.71 -36.53 9.93
CA ILE A 222 -13.26 -37.73 10.57
C ILE A 222 -12.18 -38.82 10.67
N VAL A 223 -11.42 -39.08 9.61
CA VAL A 223 -10.33 -40.07 9.63
C VAL A 223 -9.24 -39.69 10.64
N ILE A 224 -8.85 -38.41 10.71
CA ILE A 224 -7.88 -37.91 11.71
C ILE A 224 -8.42 -38.11 13.12
N PHE A 225 -9.70 -37.80 13.37
CA PHE A 225 -10.31 -37.96 14.68
C PHE A 225 -10.38 -39.44 15.10
N LEU A 226 -10.79 -40.33 14.19
CA LEU A 226 -10.87 -41.76 14.45
C LEU A 226 -9.49 -42.38 14.71
N THR A 227 -8.48 -42.00 13.93
CA THR A 227 -7.10 -42.49 14.12
C THR A 227 -6.51 -42.00 15.45
N ALA A 228 -6.67 -40.71 15.78
CA ALA A 228 -6.25 -40.16 17.06
C ALA A 228 -6.95 -40.84 18.25
N THR A 229 -8.27 -41.04 18.16
CA THR A 229 -9.04 -41.77 19.18
C THR A 229 -8.55 -43.21 19.35
N THR A 230 -8.28 -43.90 18.24
CA THR A 230 -7.76 -45.28 18.25
C THR A 230 -6.40 -45.34 18.94
N ILE A 231 -5.47 -44.44 18.61
CA ILE A 231 -4.15 -44.35 19.24
C ILE A 231 -4.29 -44.07 20.73
N PHE A 232 -5.14 -43.11 21.12
CA PHE A 232 -5.40 -42.77 22.52
C PHE A 232 -5.91 -43.98 23.32
N VAL A 233 -6.88 -44.71 22.76
CA VAL A 233 -7.42 -45.93 23.37
C VAL A 233 -6.34 -46.99 23.54
N LEU A 234 -5.52 -47.24 22.51
CA LEU A 234 -4.41 -48.21 22.59
C LEU A 234 -3.38 -47.82 23.67
N LEU A 235 -3.01 -46.54 23.75
CA LEU A 235 -2.10 -46.02 24.78
C LEU A 235 -2.71 -46.15 26.18
N TYR A 236 -4.00 -45.87 26.35
CA TYR A 236 -4.72 -46.05 27.61
C TYR A 236 -4.74 -47.52 28.05
N TYR A 237 -5.06 -48.45 27.13
CA TYR A 237 -5.01 -49.88 27.42
C TYR A 237 -3.61 -50.35 27.81
N LEU A 238 -2.57 -49.88 27.10
CA LEU A 238 -1.17 -50.18 27.42
C LEU A 238 -0.80 -49.66 28.82
N TYR A 239 -1.18 -48.42 29.14
CA TYR A 239 -0.99 -47.82 30.46
C TYR A 239 -1.68 -48.66 31.55
N CYS A 240 -2.95 -49.02 31.38
CA CYS A 240 -3.68 -49.86 32.33
C CYS A 240 -3.05 -51.26 32.49
N LEU A 241 -2.52 -51.85 31.40
CA LEU A 241 -1.83 -53.13 31.46
C LEU A 241 -0.54 -53.03 32.27
N ILE A 242 0.31 -52.03 31.98
CA ILE A 242 1.54 -51.75 32.72
C ILE A 242 1.22 -51.52 34.20
N PHE A 243 0.21 -50.71 34.50
CA PHE A 243 -0.23 -50.43 35.87
C PHE A 243 -0.70 -51.70 36.60
N LYS A 244 -1.50 -52.56 35.96
CA LYS A 244 -1.91 -53.86 36.53
C LYS A 244 -0.72 -54.78 36.79
N VAL A 245 0.26 -54.83 35.88
CA VAL A 245 1.49 -55.62 36.06
C VAL A 245 2.31 -55.08 37.23
N LEU A 246 2.51 -53.77 37.31
CA LEU A 246 3.21 -53.12 38.43
C LEU A 246 2.53 -53.40 39.78
N LEU A 247 1.19 -53.27 39.85
CA LEU A 247 0.42 -53.61 41.05
C LEU A 247 0.58 -55.08 41.44
N ARG A 248 0.56 -56.02 40.47
CA ARG A 248 0.81 -57.44 40.75
C ARG A 248 2.23 -57.70 41.26
N LEU A 249 3.24 -57.02 40.70
CA LEU A 249 4.63 -57.12 41.15
C LEU A 249 4.83 -56.54 42.55
N LEU A 250 4.19 -55.41 42.87
CA LEU A 250 4.18 -54.82 44.21
C LEU A 250 3.49 -55.75 45.22
N ASN A 251 2.31 -56.29 44.90
CA ASN A 251 1.61 -57.25 45.77
C ASN A 251 2.41 -58.53 46.01
N ARG A 252 3.14 -59.03 45.01
CA ARG A 252 4.05 -60.18 45.17
C ARG A 252 5.20 -59.86 46.12
N LYS A 253 5.85 -58.70 45.98
CA LYS A 253 6.90 -58.24 46.91
C LYS A 253 6.38 -58.07 48.34
N PHE A 254 5.18 -57.52 48.53
CA PHE A 254 4.57 -57.38 49.86
C PHE A 254 4.24 -58.73 50.51
N LYS A 255 3.81 -59.74 49.74
CA LYS A 255 3.60 -61.11 50.25
C LYS A 255 4.90 -61.81 50.65
N GLN A 256 5.99 -61.64 49.88
CA GLN A 256 7.29 -62.21 50.22
C GLN A 256 7.94 -61.57 51.46
N LYS A 257 7.60 -60.33 51.80
CA LYS A 257 8.15 -59.62 52.97
C LYS A 257 7.38 -59.90 54.29
N LYS A 258 6.26 -60.63 54.22
CA LYS A 258 5.40 -61.01 55.38
C LYS A 258 5.48 -62.50 55.73
N SER A 259 6.26 -63.29 54.97
CA SER A 259 6.64 -64.68 55.29
C SER A 259 8.07 -64.69 55.77
#